data_AF-A0A935LMU7-F1
#
_entry.id   AF-A0A935LMU7-F1
#
_cell.length_a   1.000
_cell.length_b   1.000
_cell.length_c   1.000
_cell.angle_alpha   90.00
_cell.angle_beta   90.00
_cell.angle_gamma   90.00
#
_symmetry.space_group_name_H-M   'P 1'
#
loop_
_entity.id
_entity.type
_entity.pdbx_description
1 polymer ?
#
loop_
_entity_poly.entity_id
_entity_poly.type
_entity_poly.pdbx_seq_one_letter_code
_entity_poly.pdbx_strand_id
1 'polypeptide(L)'
;MGKMERCWTEVQELDIPLNEDFLVSQYDPELVQAMQDHAAGIQPVAFGLFARTKVMSVEGHVWDSMRRWGTREGHLNTRESDLLRAASRIPKFAPSAKDCEKILKIKAKLESKGYEFVRPAPISRRPLKKPWPDDDDH
;
A
#
# COMPACT_ATOMS: atom_id res chain seq x y z
N MET A 1 -40.89 5.40 -15.38
CA MET A 1 -39.43 5.16 -15.43
C MET A 1 -38.97 4.94 -14.01
N GLY A 2 -38.60 3.71 -13.67
CA GLY A 2 -38.20 3.31 -12.34
C GLY A 2 -37.11 2.27 -12.42
N LYS A 3 -36.52 2.02 -11.25
CA LYS A 3 -35.67 0.86 -10.88
C LYS A 3 -34.14 0.99 -10.97
N MET A 4 -33.57 2.21 -11.07
CA MET A 4 -32.10 2.38 -10.89
C MET A 4 -31.70 3.16 -9.63
N GLU A 5 -32.57 4.00 -9.07
CA GLU A 5 -32.16 4.89 -7.97
C GLU A 5 -32.35 4.28 -6.57
N ARG A 6 -33.03 3.14 -6.44
CA ARG A 6 -33.20 2.44 -5.14
C ARG A 6 -32.09 1.43 -4.82
N CYS A 7 -31.39 0.90 -5.83
CA CYS A 7 -30.32 -0.08 -5.60
C CYS A 7 -29.09 0.50 -4.87
N TRP A 8 -28.88 1.82 -4.93
CA TRP A 8 -27.71 2.43 -4.30
C TRP A 8 -27.89 2.68 -2.81
N THR A 9 -29.12 2.94 -2.36
CA THR A 9 -29.41 3.16 -0.93
C THR A 9 -29.25 1.86 -0.12
N GLU A 10 -29.75 0.74 -0.64
CA GLU A 10 -29.60 -0.57 0.02
C GLU A 10 -28.14 -1.04 0.10
N VAL A 11 -27.29 -0.65 -0.86
CA VAL A 11 -25.86 -1.00 -0.84
C VAL A 11 -25.06 -0.17 0.16
N GLN A 12 -25.47 1.08 0.42
CA GLN A 12 -24.83 1.92 1.44
C GLN A 12 -25.21 1.52 2.88
N GLU A 13 -26.34 0.86 3.06
CA GLU A 13 -26.82 0.37 4.36
C GLU A 13 -26.31 -1.05 4.69
N LEU A 14 -25.58 -1.70 3.78
CA LEU A 14 -24.91 -2.96 4.05
C LEU A 14 -23.68 -2.74 4.95
N ASP A 15 -23.88 -2.91 6.25
CA ASP A 15 -22.80 -3.09 7.23
C ASP A 15 -22.22 -4.50 7.05
N ILE A 16 -21.32 -4.65 6.07
CA ILE A 16 -20.60 -5.90 5.84
C ILE A 16 -19.45 -5.92 6.85
N PRO A 17 -19.48 -6.78 7.89
CA PRO A 17 -18.35 -6.93 8.78
C PRO A 17 -17.16 -7.39 7.94
N LEU A 18 -16.14 -6.55 7.89
CA LEU A 18 -14.91 -6.85 7.18
C LEU A 18 -14.29 -8.06 7.87
N ASN A 19 -14.28 -9.21 7.18
CA ASN A 19 -13.74 -10.44 7.74
C ASN A 19 -12.28 -10.19 8.17
N GLU A 20 -11.97 -10.41 9.44
CA GLU A 20 -10.63 -10.21 9.98
C GLU A 20 -9.60 -11.12 9.30
N ASP A 21 -10.00 -12.30 8.80
CA ASP A 21 -9.13 -13.16 7.97
C ASP A 21 -8.70 -12.48 6.66
N PHE A 22 -9.53 -11.57 6.11
CA PHE A 22 -9.15 -10.76 4.94
C PHE A 22 -8.10 -9.70 5.30
N LEU A 23 -8.08 -9.24 6.56
CA LEU A 23 -7.05 -8.32 7.06
C LEU A 23 -5.74 -9.06 7.39
N VAL A 24 -5.84 -10.33 7.80
CA VAL A 24 -4.69 -11.16 8.21
C VAL A 24 -3.86 -11.66 7.01
N SER A 25 -4.44 -11.75 5.81
CA SER A 25 -3.67 -12.04 4.59
C SER A 25 -3.06 -10.77 3.98
N GLN A 26 -2.24 -10.05 4.74
CA GLN A 26 -1.43 -8.94 4.19
C GLN A 26 -0.25 -9.41 3.32
N TYR A 27 0.07 -10.70 3.37
CA TYR A 27 1.08 -11.29 2.50
C TYR A 27 0.47 -11.50 1.12
N ASP A 28 0.98 -10.78 0.14
CA ASP A 28 0.61 -11.00 -1.26
C ASP A 28 1.07 -12.41 -1.67
N PRO A 29 0.16 -13.37 -1.88
CA PRO A 29 0.53 -14.76 -2.12
C PRO A 29 1.26 -14.92 -3.46
N GLU A 30 0.97 -14.06 -4.44
CA GLU A 30 1.68 -14.03 -5.72
C GLU A 30 3.13 -13.59 -5.54
N LEU A 31 3.39 -12.62 -4.66
CA LEU A 31 4.76 -12.21 -4.32
C LEU A 31 5.53 -13.35 -3.66
N VAL A 32 4.92 -14.05 -2.70
CA VAL A 32 5.57 -15.17 -2.01
C VAL A 32 5.94 -16.28 -3.00
N GLN A 33 4.98 -16.67 -3.86
CA GLN A 33 5.21 -17.70 -4.88
C GLN A 33 6.29 -17.27 -5.88
N ALA A 34 6.21 -16.05 -6.41
CA ALA A 34 7.19 -15.53 -7.36
C ALA A 34 8.61 -15.45 -6.77
N MET A 35 8.74 -15.18 -5.47
CA MET A 35 10.02 -15.22 -4.76
C MET A 35 10.55 -16.65 -4.59
N GLN A 36 9.67 -17.63 -4.37
CA GLN A 36 10.04 -19.05 -4.29
C GLN A 36 10.49 -19.57 -5.67
N ASP A 37 9.78 -19.23 -6.75
CA ASP A 37 10.15 -19.62 -8.11
C ASP A 37 11.50 -19.00 -8.52
N HIS A 38 11.75 -17.73 -8.15
CA HIS A 38 13.05 -17.07 -8.35
C HIS A 38 14.18 -17.76 -7.59
N ALA A 39 13.94 -18.15 -6.33
CA ALA A 39 14.89 -18.88 -5.50
C ALA A 39 15.19 -20.28 -6.05
N ALA A 40 14.22 -20.91 -6.72
CA ALA A 40 14.37 -22.19 -7.40
C ALA A 40 15.09 -22.08 -8.77
N GLY A 41 15.54 -20.89 -9.17
CA GLY A 41 16.27 -20.67 -10.43
C GLY A 41 15.37 -20.62 -11.67
N ILE A 42 14.05 -20.67 -11.49
CA ILE A 42 13.08 -20.44 -12.54
C ILE A 42 12.96 -18.91 -12.66
N GLN A 43 13.69 -18.32 -13.60
CA GLN A 43 13.54 -16.89 -13.93
C GLN A 43 12.55 -16.74 -15.08
N PRO A 44 11.24 -16.66 -14.84
CA PRO A 44 10.37 -16.21 -15.90
C PRO A 44 10.74 -14.76 -16.19
N VAL A 45 10.92 -14.43 -17.47
CA VAL A 45 11.06 -13.04 -17.97
C VAL A 45 9.95 -12.13 -17.40
N ALA A 46 8.82 -12.71 -17.00
CA ALA A 46 7.71 -12.07 -16.30
C ALA A 46 8.05 -11.51 -14.91
N PHE A 47 9.07 -12.02 -14.19
CA PHE A 47 9.38 -11.58 -12.82
C PHE A 47 9.81 -10.10 -12.78
N GLY A 48 10.61 -9.66 -13.76
CA GLY A 48 11.03 -8.25 -13.84
C GLY A 48 9.87 -7.29 -14.14
N LEU A 49 8.88 -7.73 -14.93
CA LEU A 49 7.67 -6.96 -15.22
C LEU A 49 6.72 -6.92 -14.01
N PHE A 50 6.53 -8.07 -13.35
CA PHE A 50 5.77 -8.18 -12.11
C PHE A 50 6.38 -7.27 -11.04
N ALA A 51 7.71 -7.34 -10.86
CA ALA A 51 8.41 -6.55 -9.87
C ALA A 51 8.22 -5.04 -10.08
N ARG A 52 8.34 -4.58 -11.34
CA ARG A 52 8.06 -3.19 -11.70
C ARG A 52 6.62 -2.78 -11.42
N THR A 53 5.67 -3.59 -11.84
CA THR A 53 4.23 -3.32 -11.63
C THR A 53 3.93 -3.19 -10.15
N LYS A 54 4.44 -4.11 -9.33
CA LYS A 54 4.22 -4.10 -7.89
C LYS A 54 4.91 -2.95 -7.17
N VAL A 55 6.15 -2.61 -7.56
CA VAL A 55 6.86 -1.48 -6.94
C VAL A 55 6.19 -0.14 -7.30
N MET A 56 5.74 -0.01 -8.54
CA MET A 56 5.06 1.20 -9.03
C MET A 56 3.64 1.36 -8.49
N SER A 57 2.98 0.29 -8.05
CA SER A 57 1.62 0.36 -7.47
C SER A 57 1.61 0.82 -6.01
N VAL A 58 2.78 0.86 -5.35
CA VAL A 58 2.92 1.33 -3.97
C VAL A 58 3.37 2.79 -3.96
N GLU A 59 2.69 3.62 -3.18
CA GLU A 59 2.98 5.04 -3.08
C GLU A 59 4.34 5.32 -2.42
N GLY A 60 5.02 6.39 -2.85
CA GLY A 60 6.33 6.77 -2.34
C GLY A 60 6.41 6.93 -0.82
N HIS A 61 5.34 7.41 -0.18
CA HIS A 61 5.30 7.60 1.27
C HIS A 61 5.34 6.26 2.04
N VAL A 62 4.79 5.19 1.47
CA VAL A 62 4.82 3.84 2.06
C VAL A 62 6.24 3.30 2.07
N TRP A 63 6.97 3.49 0.97
CA TRP A 63 8.39 3.12 0.88
C TRP A 63 9.26 3.89 1.88
N ASP A 64 9.00 5.18 2.08
CA ASP A 64 9.73 5.96 3.09
C ASP A 64 9.40 5.53 4.51
N SER A 65 8.12 5.21 4.80
CA SER A 65 7.71 4.64 6.08
C SER A 65 8.46 3.34 6.38
N MET A 66 8.50 2.43 5.40
CA MET A 66 9.21 1.16 5.48
C MET A 66 10.72 1.35 5.71
N ARG A 67 11.33 2.30 4.99
CA ARG A 67 12.73 2.67 5.19
C ARG A 67 12.99 3.16 6.61
N ARG A 68 12.19 4.10 7.10
CA ARG A 68 12.35 4.68 8.44
C ARG A 68 12.22 3.63 9.53
N TRP A 69 11.19 2.78 9.43
CA TRP A 69 11.00 1.67 10.35
C TRP A 69 12.19 0.71 10.31
N GLY A 70 12.56 0.22 9.12
CA GLY A 70 13.65 -0.74 8.97
C GLY A 70 15.01 -0.20 9.38
N THR A 71 15.27 1.11 9.23
CA THR A 71 16.48 1.77 9.75
C THR A 71 16.46 1.86 11.27
N ARG A 72 15.31 2.25 11.86
CA ARG A 72 15.16 2.38 13.32
C ARG A 72 15.34 1.03 14.03
N GLU A 73 14.77 -0.04 13.48
CA GLU A 73 14.88 -1.40 14.03
C GLU A 73 16.20 -2.10 13.66
N GLY A 74 17.11 -1.44 12.93
CA GLY A 74 18.40 -2.02 12.53
C GLY A 74 18.28 -3.21 11.55
N HIS A 75 17.19 -3.28 10.80
CA HIS A 75 16.89 -4.38 9.87
C HIS A 75 17.40 -4.14 8.44
N LEU A 76 17.83 -2.92 8.15
CA LEU A 76 18.34 -2.47 6.86
C LEU A 76 19.83 -2.16 6.93
N ASN A 77 20.58 -2.64 5.95
CA ASN A 77 21.91 -2.11 5.66
C ASN A 77 21.81 -0.81 4.82
N THR A 78 22.92 -0.09 4.68
CA THR A 78 22.98 1.18 3.92
C THR A 78 22.42 1.05 2.51
N ARG A 79 22.77 -0.03 1.81
CA ARG A 79 22.35 -0.27 0.42
C ARG A 79 20.86 -0.56 0.31
N GLU A 80 20.29 -1.31 1.24
CA GLU A 80 18.85 -1.58 1.30
C GLU A 80 18.06 -0.31 1.61
N SER A 81 18.56 0.53 2.53
CA SER A 81 17.99 1.85 2.82
C SER A 81 18.02 2.77 1.59
N ASP A 82 19.11 2.79 0.83
CA ASP A 82 19.22 3.59 -0.40
C ASP A 82 18.24 3.13 -1.48
N LEU A 83 18.01 1.82 -1.62
CA LEU A 83 17.03 1.27 -2.55
C LEU A 83 15.60 1.71 -2.18
N LEU A 84 15.23 1.63 -0.89
CA LEU A 84 13.93 2.11 -0.43
C LEU A 84 13.79 3.64 -0.54
N ARG A 85 14.89 4.39 -0.35
CA ARG A 85 14.93 5.84 -0.58
C ARG A 85 14.73 6.19 -2.06
N ALA A 86 15.23 5.37 -2.97
CA ALA A 86 14.96 5.55 -4.40
C ALA A 86 13.47 5.27 -4.71
N ALA A 87 12.91 4.21 -4.14
CA ALA A 87 11.50 3.84 -4.29
C ALA A 87 10.55 4.91 -3.71
N SER A 88 10.93 5.62 -2.64
CA SER A 88 10.08 6.67 -2.07
C SER A 88 9.87 7.89 -2.97
N ARG A 89 10.61 7.99 -4.07
CA ARG A 89 10.46 9.04 -5.08
C ARG A 89 9.40 8.71 -6.14
N ILE A 90 8.80 7.52 -6.11
CA ILE A 90 7.67 7.14 -6.97
C ILE A 90 6.48 8.08 -6.68
N PRO A 91 5.78 8.60 -7.71
CA PRO A 91 5.87 8.22 -9.13
C PRO A 91 6.86 9.04 -9.97
N LYS A 92 7.55 10.03 -9.39
CA LYS A 92 8.47 10.94 -10.12
C LYS A 92 9.76 10.26 -10.59
N PHE A 93 10.05 9.07 -10.06
CA PHE A 93 11.21 8.27 -10.41
C PHE A 93 10.81 6.80 -10.50
N ALA A 94 11.23 6.12 -11.56
CA ALA A 94 11.02 4.68 -11.74
C ALA A 94 12.36 3.94 -11.59
N PRO A 95 12.51 3.03 -10.61
CA PRO A 95 13.72 2.23 -10.46
C PRO A 95 13.93 1.24 -11.63
N SER A 96 15.16 0.73 -11.77
CA SER A 96 15.46 -0.31 -12.74
C SER A 96 14.72 -1.62 -12.38
N ALA A 97 14.51 -2.51 -13.35
CA ALA A 97 13.85 -3.81 -13.08
C ALA A 97 14.60 -4.61 -11.99
N LYS A 98 15.94 -4.68 -12.08
CA LYS A 98 16.79 -5.35 -11.08
C LYS A 98 16.69 -4.71 -9.69
N ASP A 99 16.49 -3.40 -9.61
CA ASP A 99 16.31 -2.73 -8.33
C ASP A 99 14.89 -2.95 -7.77
N CYS A 100 13.87 -3.00 -8.63
CA CYS A 100 12.51 -3.36 -8.22
C CYS A 100 12.47 -4.75 -7.56
N GLU A 101 13.16 -5.73 -8.15
CA GLU A 101 13.28 -7.07 -7.58
C GLU A 101 13.91 -7.05 -6.17
N LYS A 102 14.98 -6.27 -5.99
CA LYS A 102 15.62 -6.12 -4.68
C LYS A 102 14.72 -5.40 -3.68
N ILE A 103 14.01 -4.35 -4.12
CA ILE A 103 13.06 -3.61 -3.28
C ILE A 103 11.98 -4.55 -2.76
N LEU A 104 11.43 -5.44 -3.60
CA LEU A 104 10.45 -6.42 -3.17
C LEU A 104 11.02 -7.47 -2.21
N LYS A 105 12.27 -7.92 -2.43
CA LYS A 105 12.98 -8.77 -1.47
C LYS A 105 13.14 -8.11 -0.11
N ILE A 106 13.48 -6.82 -0.09
CA ILE A 106 13.61 -6.03 1.14
C ILE A 106 12.24 -5.89 1.81
N LYS A 107 11.18 -5.59 1.04
CA LYS A 107 9.81 -5.52 1.54
C LYS A 107 9.39 -6.80 2.25
N ALA A 108 9.50 -7.94 1.57
CA ALA A 108 9.14 -9.24 2.15
C ALA A 108 9.96 -9.56 3.41
N LYS A 109 11.26 -9.23 3.42
CA LYS A 109 12.14 -9.35 4.59
C LYS A 109 11.69 -8.47 5.77
N LEU A 110 11.22 -7.26 5.52
CA LEU A 110 10.76 -6.37 6.60
C LEU A 110 9.38 -6.79 7.11
N GLU A 111 8.48 -7.20 6.21
CA GLU A 111 7.16 -7.75 6.58
C GLU A 111 7.31 -9.01 7.43
N SER A 112 8.21 -9.93 7.07
CA SER A 112 8.49 -11.12 7.88
C SER A 112 9.11 -10.80 9.25
N LYS A 113 9.59 -9.58 9.46
CA LYS A 113 10.13 -9.09 10.74
C LYS A 113 9.10 -8.29 11.54
N GLY A 114 7.87 -8.15 11.03
CA GLY A 114 6.78 -7.42 11.70
C GLY A 114 6.61 -5.98 11.25
N TYR A 115 7.10 -5.59 10.07
CA TYR A 115 6.68 -4.33 9.47
C TYR A 115 5.20 -4.42 9.06
N GLU A 116 4.36 -3.61 9.70
CA GLU A 116 2.98 -3.42 9.31
C GLU A 116 2.77 -1.97 8.89
N PHE A 117 2.32 -1.76 7.64
CA PHE A 117 1.97 -0.41 7.20
C PHE A 117 0.58 -0.04 7.76
N VAL A 118 0.59 0.67 8.89
CA VAL A 118 -0.62 1.27 9.44
C VAL A 118 -0.93 2.53 8.61
N ARG A 119 -2.00 2.48 7.81
CA ARG A 119 -2.51 3.70 7.16
C ARG A 119 -2.88 4.70 8.26
N PRO A 120 -2.40 5.96 8.20
CA PRO A 120 -2.88 6.97 9.12
C PRO A 120 -4.38 7.12 8.94
N ALA A 121 -5.12 7.10 10.05
CA ALA A 121 -6.57 7.26 10.04
C ALA A 121 -6.95 8.53 9.24
N PRO A 122 -8.03 8.49 8.43
CA PRO A 122 -8.45 9.66 7.69
C PRO A 122 -8.69 10.81 8.66
N ILE A 123 -8.05 11.96 8.39
CA ILE A 123 -8.21 13.16 9.19
C ILE A 123 -9.69 13.52 9.16
N SER A 124 -10.39 13.29 10.28
CA SER A 124 -11.80 13.65 10.42
C SER A 124 -11.97 15.11 10.02
N ARG A 125 -12.71 15.36 8.93
CA ARG A 125 -13.04 16.72 8.52
C ARG A 125 -13.87 17.30 9.66
N ARG A 126 -13.32 18.28 10.39
CA ARG A 126 -14.11 19.07 11.34
C ARG A 126 -15.35 19.56 10.59
N PRO A 127 -16.56 19.41 11.15
CA PRO A 127 -17.74 19.97 10.52
C PRO A 127 -17.50 21.47 10.33
N LEU A 128 -17.66 21.94 9.10
CA LEU A 128 -17.69 23.36 8.79
C LEU A 128 -18.75 23.98 9.71
N LYS A 129 -18.29 24.84 10.63
CA LYS A 129 -19.17 25.63 11.48
C LYS A 129 -20.03 26.46 10.52
N LYS A 130 -21.34 26.18 10.47
CA LYS A 130 -22.30 26.91 9.62
C LYS A 130 -22.10 28.41 9.88
N PRO A 131 -21.78 29.23 8.87
CA PRO A 131 -21.68 30.65 9.05
C PRO A 131 -23.09 31.25 8.87
N TRP A 132 -23.56 31.84 9.98
CA TRP A 132 -24.63 32.85 10.09
C TRP A 132 -26.07 32.37 10.33
N PRO A 133 -26.80 33.09 11.20
CA PRO A 133 -28.19 32.79 11.55
C PRO A 133 -29.12 33.15 10.39
N ASP A 134 -30.17 32.36 10.23
CA ASP A 134 -31.33 32.71 9.42
C ASP A 134 -31.89 34.05 9.92
N ASP A 135 -31.81 35.09 9.09
CA ASP A 135 -32.59 36.31 9.24
C ASP A 135 -34.06 35.96 8.94
N ASP A 136 -34.76 35.48 9.96
CA ASP A 136 -36.19 35.76 10.17
C ASP A 136 -36.31 37.28 10.43
N ASP A 137 -36.93 38.05 9.53
CA ASP A 137 -38.00 39.02 9.84
C ASP A 137 -38.51 39.77 8.59
N HIS A 138 -39.85 39.76 8.43
CA HIS A 138 -40.75 40.66 7.67
C HIS A 138 -40.87 40.61 6.14
#